data_AF-A0A514LDC2-F1
#
_entry.id   AF-A0A514LDC2-F1
#
_cell.length_a   1.000
_cell.length_b   1.000
_cell.length_c   1.000
_cell.angle_alpha   90.00
_cell.angle_beta   90.00
_cell.angle_gamma   90.00
#
_symmetry.space_group_name_H-M   'P 1'
#
loop_
_entity.id
_entity.type
_entity.pdbx_description
1 polymer ?
#
loop_
_entity_poly.entity_id
_entity_poly.type
_entity_poly.pdbx_seq_one_letter_code
_entity_poly.pdbx_strand_id
1 'polypeptide(L)'
;MGKHYEGFVGSIWDEFPQLAEWHDDDPKLLQKWSLDKFIEAGYHNFHAERKQLYHISKLIENYARDNEQPLLATFETIARYKFVENRYQKLIEKIPKIWVVADYGKTSLTTPPKIEVINCKDTELVDVWSVITRGPYGTFGLIAEEYEDGKFRGFFTLNQNVCRLAVNSMGKILGKKFSLQ
;
A
#
# COMPACT_ATOMS: atom_id res chain seq x y z
N MET A 1 14.66 -8.89 24.77
CA MET A 1 14.98 -9.14 23.35
C MET A 1 13.71 -8.83 22.58
N GLY A 2 13.68 -7.72 21.84
CA GLY A 2 12.53 -7.35 21.02
C GLY A 2 12.35 -8.36 19.89
N LYS A 3 11.10 -8.61 19.49
CA LYS A 3 10.81 -9.38 18.28
C LYS A 3 11.38 -8.59 17.10
N HIS A 4 12.41 -9.13 16.44
CA HIS A 4 12.89 -8.58 15.18
C HIS A 4 11.94 -9.09 14.10
N TYR A 5 11.26 -8.18 13.42
CA TYR A 5 10.39 -8.54 12.30
C TYR A 5 11.23 -8.42 11.01
N GLU A 6 11.35 -9.50 10.24
CA GLU A 6 12.05 -9.46 8.95
C GLU A 6 11.23 -8.71 7.88
N GLY A 7 11.82 -8.36 6.74
CA GLY A 7 11.10 -7.77 5.61
C GLY A 7 10.81 -6.26 5.73
N PHE A 8 10.12 -5.74 4.73
CA PHE A 8 9.84 -4.31 4.61
C PHE A 8 8.96 -3.80 5.75
N VAL A 9 7.85 -4.48 6.05
CA VAL A 9 6.95 -4.10 7.16
C VAL A 9 7.68 -4.20 8.49
N GLY A 10 8.52 -5.23 8.65
CA GLY A 10 9.35 -5.39 9.83
C GLY A 10 10.29 -4.21 10.08
N SER A 11 10.96 -3.73 9.02
CA SER A 11 11.83 -2.54 9.11
C SER A 11 11.09 -1.27 9.55
N ILE A 12 9.80 -1.14 9.23
CA ILE A 12 8.98 -0.02 9.68
C ILE A 12 8.62 -0.17 11.16
N TRP A 13 8.32 -1.39 11.60
CA TRP A 13 8.04 -1.69 13.00
C TRP A 13 9.27 -1.54 13.90
N ASP A 14 10.48 -1.78 13.40
CA ASP A 14 11.71 -1.56 14.19
C ASP A 14 11.90 -0.09 14.61
N GLU A 15 11.45 0.86 13.78
CA GLU A 15 11.45 2.29 14.10
C GLU A 15 10.28 2.71 15.01
N PHE A 16 9.23 1.88 15.09
CA PHE A 16 8.03 2.11 15.90
C PHE A 16 7.60 0.83 16.64
N PRO A 17 8.41 0.28 17.56
CA PRO A 17 8.19 -1.06 18.12
C PRO A 17 6.88 -1.19 18.91
N GLN A 18 6.40 -0.10 19.52
CA GLN A 18 5.09 -0.04 20.17
C GLN A 18 3.92 -0.22 19.21
N LEU A 19 4.13 0.09 17.92
CA LEU A 19 3.17 -0.13 16.87
C LEU A 19 3.28 -1.53 16.28
N ALA A 20 4.24 -2.35 16.70
CA ALA A 20 4.29 -3.77 16.34
C ALA A 20 3.39 -4.61 17.26
N GLU A 21 2.89 -4.03 18.36
CA GLU A 21 2.01 -4.73 19.28
C GLU A 21 0.72 -5.16 18.57
N TRP A 22 0.42 -6.46 18.69
CA TRP A 22 -0.68 -7.10 18.01
C TRP A 22 -2.03 -6.68 18.60
N HIS A 23 -2.94 -6.27 17.71
CA HIS A 23 -4.37 -6.40 17.96
C HIS A 23 -4.83 -7.56 17.09
N ASP A 24 -5.08 -8.71 17.74
CA ASP A 24 -5.54 -9.92 17.08
C ASP A 24 -7.03 -9.76 16.74
N ASP A 25 -7.30 -8.96 15.72
CA ASP A 25 -8.64 -8.78 15.18
C ASP A 25 -8.93 -9.88 14.17
N ASP A 26 -10.08 -10.55 14.33
CA ASP A 26 -10.56 -11.56 13.38
C ASP A 26 -10.48 -10.98 11.95
N PRO A 27 -9.70 -11.59 11.03
CA PRO A 27 -9.53 -11.11 9.66
C PRO A 27 -10.85 -10.93 8.89
N LYS A 28 -11.95 -11.55 9.36
CA LYS A 28 -13.30 -11.34 8.80
C LYS A 28 -13.87 -9.97 9.16
N LEU A 29 -13.43 -9.34 10.24
CA LEU A 29 -13.82 -7.98 10.62
C LEU A 29 -13.26 -6.95 9.65
N LEU A 30 -12.04 -7.13 9.15
CA LEU A 30 -11.41 -6.21 8.18
C LEU A 30 -12.27 -6.01 6.92
N GLN A 31 -12.96 -7.06 6.46
CA GLN A 31 -13.87 -6.96 5.30
C GLN A 31 -15.17 -6.21 5.61
N LYS A 32 -15.52 -6.05 6.88
CA LYS A 32 -16.73 -5.36 7.33
C LYS A 32 -16.47 -3.89 7.65
N TRP A 33 -15.21 -3.48 7.78
CA TRP A 33 -14.87 -2.11 8.11
C TRP A 33 -15.05 -1.19 6.89
N SER A 34 -15.66 -0.04 7.13
CA SER A 34 -15.64 1.11 6.22
C SER A 34 -14.30 1.83 6.31
N LEU A 35 -14.04 2.73 5.36
CA LEU A 35 -12.85 3.59 5.43
C LEU A 35 -12.88 4.48 6.68
N ASP A 36 -14.05 5.02 7.03
CA ASP A 36 -14.21 5.86 8.22
C ASP A 36 -13.79 5.14 9.50
N LYS A 37 -14.13 3.85 9.63
CA LYS A 37 -13.72 3.06 10.80
C LYS A 37 -12.20 2.87 10.86
N PHE A 38 -11.54 2.69 9.72
CA PHE A 38 -10.08 2.67 9.65
C PHE A 38 -9.47 4.04 10.00
N ILE A 39 -10.09 5.13 9.54
CA ILE A 39 -9.67 6.50 9.83
C ILE A 39 -9.79 6.80 11.34
N GLU A 40 -10.91 6.42 11.95
CA GLU A 40 -11.17 6.57 13.40
C GLU A 40 -10.15 5.79 14.25
N ALA A 41 -9.77 4.58 13.82
CA ALA A 41 -8.74 3.80 14.50
C ALA A 41 -7.35 4.48 14.42
N GLY A 42 -7.08 5.23 13.35
CA GLY A 42 -5.85 5.99 13.12
C GLY A 42 -4.61 5.14 12.83
N TYR A 43 -4.47 3.99 13.48
CA TYR A 43 -3.48 2.95 13.20
C TYR A 43 -4.08 1.59 13.53
N HIS A 44 -3.85 0.60 12.68
CA HIS A 44 -4.41 -0.73 12.88
C HIS A 44 -3.53 -1.81 12.25
N ASN A 45 -2.95 -2.67 13.08
CA ASN A 45 -2.24 -3.87 12.65
C ASN A 45 -3.22 -4.97 12.28
N PHE A 46 -2.82 -5.85 11.37
CA PHE A 46 -3.60 -7.04 11.06
C PHE A 46 -2.74 -8.17 10.51
N HIS A 47 -3.33 -9.37 10.60
CA HIS A 47 -3.10 -10.46 9.67
C HIS A 47 -4.25 -10.51 8.67
N ALA A 48 -3.92 -10.75 7.40
CA ALA A 48 -4.89 -10.67 6.31
C ALA A 48 -4.61 -11.73 5.24
N GLU A 49 -5.64 -12.00 4.45
CA GLU A 49 -5.48 -12.67 3.16
C GLU A 49 -5.74 -11.65 2.05
N ARG A 50 -5.49 -12.06 0.80
CA ARG A 50 -5.66 -11.24 -0.39
C ARG A 50 -7.05 -10.58 -0.46
N LYS A 51 -8.10 -11.28 0.00
CA LYS A 51 -9.47 -10.76 0.00
C LYS A 51 -9.63 -9.52 0.90
N GLN A 52 -9.05 -9.53 2.09
CA GLN A 52 -9.06 -8.39 3.02
C GLN A 52 -8.26 -7.22 2.44
N LEU A 53 -7.05 -7.47 1.95
CA LEU A 53 -6.21 -6.42 1.38
C LEU A 53 -6.85 -5.78 0.16
N TYR A 54 -7.49 -6.58 -0.70
CA TYR A 54 -8.24 -6.08 -1.85
C TYR A 54 -9.42 -5.19 -1.44
N HIS A 55 -10.17 -5.55 -0.40
CA HIS A 55 -11.23 -4.72 0.15
C HIS A 55 -10.71 -3.36 0.62
N ILE A 56 -9.66 -3.35 1.45
CA ILE A 56 -9.07 -2.11 1.96
C ILE A 56 -8.49 -1.26 0.82
N SER A 57 -7.84 -1.90 -0.16
CA SER A 57 -7.34 -1.25 -1.37
C SER A 57 -8.46 -0.53 -2.13
N LYS A 58 -9.61 -1.19 -2.30
CA LYS A 58 -10.78 -0.59 -2.96
C LYS A 58 -11.31 0.63 -2.22
N LEU A 59 -11.31 0.62 -0.89
CA LEU A 59 -11.71 1.77 -0.07
C LEU A 59 -10.79 2.97 -0.32
N ILE A 60 -9.47 2.76 -0.29
CA ILE A 60 -8.47 3.82 -0.48
C ILE A 60 -8.48 4.34 -1.93
N GLU A 61 -8.58 3.46 -2.93
CA GLU A 61 -8.71 3.83 -4.35
C GLU A 61 -9.94 4.70 -4.59
N ASN A 62 -11.09 4.32 -4.03
CA ASN A 62 -12.34 5.08 -4.18
C ASN A 62 -12.21 6.46 -3.52
N TYR A 63 -11.63 6.52 -2.31
CA TYR A 63 -11.34 7.79 -1.65
C TYR A 63 -10.45 8.69 -2.51
N ALA A 64 -9.34 8.16 -3.04
CA ALA A 64 -8.42 8.90 -3.89
C ALA A 64 -9.12 9.46 -5.13
N ARG A 65 -9.97 8.66 -5.77
CA ARG A 65 -10.78 9.10 -6.91
C ARG A 65 -11.79 10.19 -6.54
N ASP A 66 -12.52 10.00 -5.45
CA ASP A 66 -13.63 10.87 -5.06
C ASP A 66 -13.14 12.22 -4.52
N ASN A 67 -11.88 12.29 -4.07
CA ASN A 67 -11.22 13.50 -3.58
C ASN A 67 -10.11 14.02 -4.52
N GLU A 68 -9.97 13.44 -5.71
CA GLU A 68 -8.97 13.83 -6.73
C GLU A 68 -7.53 13.82 -6.21
N GLN A 69 -7.18 12.83 -5.39
CA GLN A 69 -5.88 12.69 -4.71
C GLN A 69 -4.97 11.69 -5.43
N PRO A 70 -3.64 11.90 -5.40
CA PRO A 70 -2.68 10.99 -6.01
C PRO A 70 -2.66 9.63 -5.30
N LEU A 71 -2.27 8.58 -6.02
CA LEU A 71 -2.29 7.20 -5.53
C LEU A 71 -0.93 6.51 -5.77
N LEU A 72 -0.44 5.77 -4.78
CA LEU A 72 0.64 4.80 -4.91
C LEU A 72 0.09 3.41 -4.63
N ALA A 73 0.31 2.47 -5.55
CA ALA A 73 -0.12 1.10 -5.41
C ALA A 73 1.01 0.13 -5.80
N THR A 74 1.25 -0.89 -4.99
CA THR A 74 2.16 -1.99 -5.34
C THR A 74 1.39 -3.20 -5.84
N PHE A 75 2.01 -3.93 -6.75
CA PHE A 75 1.56 -5.19 -7.29
C PHE A 75 2.77 -6.13 -7.37
N GLU A 76 2.64 -7.37 -6.92
CA GLU A 76 3.75 -8.35 -7.00
C GLU A 76 4.36 -8.44 -8.40
N THR A 77 3.50 -8.52 -9.41
CA THR A 77 3.90 -8.65 -10.81
C THR A 77 3.08 -7.76 -11.71
N ILE A 78 3.62 -7.47 -12.89
CA ILE A 78 2.91 -6.71 -13.91
C ILE A 78 1.64 -7.41 -14.41
N ALA A 79 1.55 -8.74 -14.30
CA ALA A 79 0.34 -9.48 -14.63
C ALA A 79 -0.82 -9.12 -13.69
N ARG A 80 -0.54 -8.90 -12.39
CA ARG A 80 -1.52 -8.45 -11.40
C ARG A 80 -2.00 -7.03 -11.72
N TYR A 81 -1.11 -6.14 -12.12
CA TYR A 81 -1.50 -4.81 -12.58
C TYR A 81 -2.37 -4.87 -13.85
N LYS A 82 -1.96 -5.65 -14.86
CA LYS A 82 -2.75 -5.84 -16.10
C LYS A 82 -4.16 -6.34 -15.84
N PHE A 83 -4.35 -7.21 -14.84
CA PHE A 83 -5.68 -7.67 -14.43
C PHE A 83 -6.60 -6.53 -13.96
N VAL A 84 -6.05 -5.47 -13.37
CA VAL A 84 -6.80 -4.29 -12.89
C VAL A 84 -6.59 -3.04 -13.74
N GLU A 85 -5.88 -3.13 -14.86
CA GLU A 85 -5.47 -1.97 -15.66
C GLU A 85 -6.65 -1.10 -16.10
N ASN A 86 -7.73 -1.72 -16.60
CA ASN A 86 -8.95 -1.01 -16.98
C ASN A 86 -9.56 -0.21 -15.82
N ARG A 87 -9.44 -0.70 -14.59
CA ARG A 87 -9.88 0.02 -13.40
C ARG A 87 -8.99 1.24 -13.15
N TYR A 88 -7.67 1.08 -13.26
CA TYR A 88 -6.69 2.15 -13.06
C TYR A 88 -6.78 3.23 -14.14
N GLN A 89 -7.09 2.86 -15.39
CA GLN A 89 -7.39 3.80 -16.46
C GLN A 89 -8.64 4.64 -16.17
N LYS A 90 -9.66 4.08 -15.52
CA LYS A 90 -10.82 4.87 -15.05
C LYS A 90 -10.48 5.77 -13.87
N LEU A 91 -9.59 5.33 -12.98
CA LEU A 91 -9.18 6.14 -11.82
C LEU A 91 -8.50 7.45 -12.26
N ILE A 92 -7.67 7.43 -13.30
CA ILE A 92 -6.96 8.63 -13.79
C ILE A 92 -7.84 9.66 -14.49
N GLU A 93 -9.12 9.38 -14.73
CA GLU A 93 -10.09 10.39 -15.15
C GLU A 93 -10.19 11.51 -14.10
N LYS A 94 -10.11 11.15 -12.81
CA LYS A 94 -10.15 12.08 -11.67
C LYS A 94 -8.82 12.22 -10.95
N ILE A 95 -8.07 11.13 -10.80
CA ILE A 95 -6.80 11.13 -10.06
C ILE A 95 -5.71 11.88 -10.84
N PRO A 96 -4.93 12.78 -10.22
CA PRO A 96 -3.90 13.55 -10.90
C PRO A 96 -2.68 12.71 -11.30
N LYS A 97 -2.30 11.73 -10.48
CA LYS A 97 -1.14 10.87 -10.70
C LYS A 97 -1.31 9.54 -9.97
N ILE A 98 -0.94 8.45 -10.63
CA ILE A 98 -0.84 7.11 -10.05
C ILE A 98 0.58 6.59 -10.25
N TRP A 99 1.21 6.11 -9.19
CA TRP A 99 2.41 5.28 -9.26
C TRP A 99 2.03 3.82 -9.04
N VAL A 100 2.46 2.99 -9.95
CA VAL A 100 2.29 1.54 -9.92
C VAL A 100 3.67 0.94 -9.73
N VAL A 101 3.88 0.23 -8.64
CA VAL A 101 5.13 -0.48 -8.38
C VAL A 101 4.88 -1.95 -8.71
N ALA A 102 5.62 -2.53 -9.66
CA ALA A 102 5.44 -3.93 -10.04
C ALA A 102 6.70 -4.54 -10.66
N ASP A 103 6.92 -5.85 -10.48
CA ASP A 103 7.92 -6.57 -11.26
C ASP A 103 7.41 -6.77 -12.69
N TYR A 104 8.06 -6.09 -13.63
CA TYR A 104 7.83 -6.27 -15.07
C TYR A 104 9.06 -6.81 -15.80
N GLY A 105 10.12 -7.22 -15.11
CA GLY A 105 11.32 -7.78 -15.69
C GLY A 105 11.87 -6.95 -16.86
N LYS A 106 11.82 -7.52 -18.07
CA LYS A 106 12.25 -6.87 -19.32
C LYS A 106 11.08 -6.40 -20.21
N THR A 107 9.85 -6.46 -19.70
CA THR A 107 8.65 -6.09 -20.46
C THR A 107 8.59 -4.57 -20.65
N SER A 108 8.46 -4.13 -21.91
CA SER A 108 8.14 -2.74 -22.22
C SER A 108 6.67 -2.47 -21.91
N LEU A 109 6.40 -1.33 -21.26
CA LEU A 109 5.05 -0.92 -20.87
C LEU A 109 4.71 0.43 -21.46
N THR A 110 3.51 0.52 -22.02
CA THR A 110 2.91 1.78 -22.46
C THR A 110 1.78 2.09 -21.51
N THR A 111 1.91 3.15 -20.73
CA THR A 111 0.86 3.61 -19.81
C THR A 111 0.39 5.03 -20.14
N PRO A 112 -0.84 5.39 -19.78
CA PRO A 112 -1.29 6.78 -19.88
C PRO A 112 -0.36 7.73 -19.11
N PRO A 113 -0.24 9.02 -19.49
CA PRO A 113 0.71 9.96 -18.87
C PRO A 113 0.56 10.11 -17.34
N LYS A 114 -0.65 9.93 -16.83
CA LYS A 114 -0.97 9.99 -15.40
C LYS A 114 -0.61 8.72 -14.62
N ILE A 115 -0.27 7.63 -15.30
CA ILE A 115 0.16 6.37 -14.68
C ILE A 115 1.64 6.15 -14.96
N GLU A 116 2.42 6.03 -13.89
CA GLU A 116 3.83 5.71 -13.97
C GLU A 116 4.09 4.36 -13.33
N VAL A 117 4.63 3.42 -14.11
CA VAL A 117 4.99 2.09 -13.63
C VAL A 117 6.48 2.06 -13.30
N ILE A 118 6.82 1.55 -12.12
CA ILE A 118 8.16 1.51 -11.56
C ILE A 118 8.52 0.05 -11.27
N ASN A 119 9.69 -0.39 -11.75
CA ASN A 119 10.13 -1.77 -11.55
C ASN A 119 10.57 -1.99 -10.11
N CYS A 120 10.04 -3.01 -9.44
CA CYS A 120 10.54 -3.45 -8.13
C CYS A 120 11.30 -4.78 -8.18
N LYS A 121 11.60 -5.29 -9.37
CA LYS A 121 12.37 -6.53 -9.53
C LYS A 121 13.65 -6.50 -8.71
N ASP A 122 13.94 -7.61 -8.04
CA ASP A 122 15.15 -7.82 -7.22
C ASP A 122 15.22 -6.88 -5.99
N THR A 123 14.07 -6.36 -5.53
CA THR A 123 13.94 -5.57 -4.30
C THR A 123 13.02 -6.25 -3.29
N GLU A 124 13.08 -5.82 -2.02
CA GLU A 124 12.15 -6.31 -0.98
C GLU A 124 10.68 -5.91 -1.20
N LEU A 125 10.39 -5.03 -2.17
CA LEU A 125 9.02 -4.61 -2.46
C LEU A 125 8.23 -5.61 -3.32
N VAL A 126 8.85 -6.71 -3.77
CA VAL A 126 8.17 -7.75 -4.56
C VAL A 126 7.05 -8.44 -3.78
N ASP A 127 7.22 -8.58 -2.46
CA ASP A 127 6.26 -9.23 -1.57
C ASP A 127 5.38 -8.20 -0.83
N VAL A 128 5.50 -6.91 -1.15
CA VAL A 128 4.78 -5.83 -0.47
C VAL A 128 3.48 -5.49 -1.20
N TRP A 129 2.38 -5.54 -0.45
CA TRP A 129 1.07 -5.01 -0.83
C TRP A 129 0.82 -3.67 -0.16
N SER A 130 0.71 -2.61 -0.95
CA SER A 130 0.44 -1.27 -0.44
C SER A 130 -0.49 -0.50 -1.36
N VAL A 131 -1.36 0.29 -0.74
CA VAL A 131 -2.21 1.29 -1.41
C VAL A 131 -2.26 2.51 -0.53
N ILE A 132 -1.70 3.61 -1.01
CA ILE A 132 -1.43 4.82 -0.24
C ILE A 132 -1.93 6.04 -1.01
N THR A 133 -2.62 6.95 -0.34
CA THR A 133 -3.15 8.19 -0.91
C THR A 133 -2.97 9.37 0.05
N ARG A 134 -3.32 10.57 -0.42
CA ARG A 134 -3.37 11.78 0.41
C ARG A 134 -4.79 11.98 0.95
N GLY A 135 -4.90 12.24 2.25
CA GLY A 135 -6.13 12.69 2.91
C GLY A 135 -6.00 14.11 3.46
N PRO A 136 -7.03 14.65 4.14
CA PRO A 136 -7.04 16.01 4.68
C PRO A 136 -5.95 16.26 5.73
N TYR A 137 -5.52 15.22 6.43
CA TYR A 137 -4.52 15.29 7.49
C TYR A 137 -3.12 14.78 7.06
N GLY A 138 -2.94 14.58 5.74
CA GLY A 138 -1.71 14.06 5.15
C GLY A 138 -1.87 12.66 4.55
N THR A 139 -0.76 12.00 4.29
CA THR A 139 -0.74 10.70 3.59
C THR A 139 -1.23 9.58 4.52
N PHE A 140 -2.06 8.68 4.00
CA PHE A 140 -2.52 7.51 4.73
C PHE A 140 -2.62 6.31 3.79
N GLY A 141 -2.65 5.11 4.36
CA GLY A 141 -2.89 3.94 3.55
C GLY A 141 -2.65 2.62 4.22
N LEU A 142 -2.70 1.59 3.37
CA LEU A 142 -2.45 0.20 3.67
C LEU A 142 -1.02 -0.14 3.27
N ILE A 143 -0.27 -0.81 4.15
CA ILE A 143 1.03 -1.39 3.87
C ILE A 143 1.08 -2.77 4.53
N ALA A 144 1.33 -3.80 3.73
CA ALA A 144 1.44 -5.17 4.17
C ALA A 144 2.50 -5.91 3.35
N GLU A 145 2.99 -7.02 3.87
CA GLU A 145 3.89 -7.93 3.17
C GLU A 145 3.39 -9.37 3.30
N GLU A 146 3.63 -10.17 2.28
CA GLU A 146 3.39 -11.61 2.30
C GLU A 146 4.51 -12.28 3.11
N TYR A 147 4.14 -13.01 4.17
CA TYR A 147 5.10 -13.75 5.01
C TYR A 147 4.96 -15.28 4.86
N GLU A 148 3.86 -15.72 4.25
CA GLU A 148 3.53 -17.09 3.88
C GLU A 148 2.52 -17.04 2.73
N ASP A 149 2.44 -18.07 1.89
CA ASP A 149 1.59 -18.08 0.69
C ASP A 149 0.13 -17.67 0.99
N GLY A 150 -0.28 -16.54 0.45
CA GLY A 150 -1.59 -15.94 0.63
C GLY A 150 -1.85 -15.29 2.00
N LYS A 151 -0.83 -15.25 2.88
CA LYS A 151 -0.90 -14.70 4.24
C LYS A 151 -0.04 -13.45 4.37
N PHE A 152 -0.69 -12.39 4.83
CA PHE A 152 -0.11 -11.07 4.91
C PHE A 152 -0.12 -10.55 6.32
N ARG A 153 0.93 -9.82 6.68
CA ARG A 153 1.00 -9.02 7.89
C ARG A 153 1.23 -7.57 7.51
N GLY A 154 0.65 -6.66 8.26
CA GLY A 154 0.77 -5.25 7.92
C GLY A 154 -0.10 -4.38 8.78
N PHE A 155 -0.28 -3.15 8.30
CA PHE A 155 -1.08 -2.16 8.98
C PHE A 155 -1.76 -1.20 8.01
N PHE A 156 -2.83 -0.60 8.52
CA PHE A 156 -3.40 0.63 8.00
C PHE A 156 -2.97 1.77 8.91
N THR A 157 -2.63 2.94 8.35
CA THR A 157 -2.13 4.06 9.14
C THR A 157 -2.54 5.42 8.57
N LEU A 158 -2.99 6.31 9.46
CA LEU A 158 -3.04 7.77 9.30
C LEU A 158 -1.89 8.46 10.07
N ASN A 159 -1.10 7.69 10.84
CA ASN A 159 0.05 8.25 11.54
C ASN A 159 1.07 8.73 10.51
N GLN A 160 1.21 10.05 10.41
CA GLN A 160 2.05 10.70 9.39
C GLN A 160 3.52 10.33 9.50
N ASN A 161 4.02 10.04 10.69
CA ASN A 161 5.42 9.62 10.87
C ASN A 161 5.63 8.22 10.26
N VAL A 162 4.70 7.30 10.51
CA VAL A 162 4.74 5.93 9.99
C VAL A 162 4.55 5.93 8.47
N CYS A 163 3.52 6.63 7.97
CA CYS A 163 3.24 6.68 6.55
C CYS A 163 4.37 7.34 5.76
N ARG A 164 4.94 8.44 6.27
CA ARG A 164 6.10 9.10 5.67
C ARG A 164 7.32 8.19 5.66
N LEU A 165 7.59 7.46 6.75
CA LEU A 165 8.70 6.50 6.79
C LEU A 165 8.51 5.41 5.72
N ALA A 166 7.32 4.82 5.62
CA ALA A 166 7.03 3.79 4.63
C ALA A 166 7.20 4.31 3.20
N VAL A 167 6.59 5.45 2.85
CA VAL A 167 6.69 6.05 1.50
C VAL A 167 8.13 6.44 1.16
N ASN A 168 8.87 7.02 2.11
CA ASN A 168 10.27 7.39 1.90
C ASN A 168 11.16 6.15 1.72
N SER A 169 10.91 5.08 2.47
CA SER A 169 11.66 3.82 2.36
C SER A 169 11.40 3.17 1.00
N MET A 170 10.13 3.06 0.57
CA MET A 170 9.78 2.63 -0.78
C MET A 170 10.48 3.49 -1.85
N GLY A 171 10.45 4.81 -1.66
CA GLY A 171 11.10 5.75 -2.58
C GLY A 171 12.61 5.54 -2.66
N LYS A 172 13.29 5.32 -1.53
CA LYS A 172 14.72 5.04 -1.48
C LYS A 172 15.07 3.75 -2.20
N ILE A 173 14.31 2.67 -1.98
CA ILE A 173 14.50 1.37 -2.65
C ILE A 173 14.36 1.52 -4.17
N LEU A 174 13.39 2.31 -4.61
CA LEU A 174 13.06 2.49 -6.03
C LEU A 174 13.83 3.63 -6.71
N GLY A 175 14.69 4.36 -5.98
CA GLY A 175 15.33 5.58 -6.50
C GLY A 175 14.33 6.66 -6.93
N LYS A 176 13.17 6.73 -6.27
CA LYS A 176 12.03 7.57 -6.64
C LYS A 176 11.56 8.45 -5.49
N LYS A 177 11.09 9.66 -5.81
CA LYS A 177 10.32 10.51 -4.89
C LYS A 177 8.85 10.50 -5.28
N PHE A 178 7.98 10.13 -4.34
CA PHE A 178 6.53 10.17 -4.52
C PHE A 178 5.98 11.51 -4.03
N SER A 179 5.27 12.23 -4.88
CA SER A 179 4.60 13.49 -4.50
C SER A 179 3.19 13.21 -3.97
N LEU A 180 3.13 12.49 -2.84
CA LEU A 180 1.91 12.19 -2.07
C LEU A 180 1.67 13.20 -0.92
N GLN A 181 2.65 14.08 -0.67
CA GLN A 181 2.69 15.06 0.44
C GLN A 181 2.27 16.46 0.00
#